data_AF-A0A370F1V1-F1
#
_entry.id   AF-A0A370F1V1-F1
#
_cell.length_a   1.000
_cell.length_b   1.000
_cell.length_c   1.000
_cell.angle_alpha   90.00
_cell.angle_beta   90.00
_cell.angle_gamma   90.00
#
_symmetry.space_group_name_H-M   'P 1'
#
loop_
_entity.id
_entity.type
_entity.pdbx_description
1 polymer ?
#
loop_
_entity_poly.entity_id
_entity_poly.type
_entity_poly.pdbx_seq_one_letter_code
_entity_poly.pdbx_strand_id
1 'polypeptide(L)'
;MLSCSKKEHKAVVKQNFTVSNTTTTTTTKDSITKVIIQKDKVKDTLDGLAPHETTCIKKFTTSYKFSAFKVKMYTGELVAPNFEGNPYAGDKEYVDFITEGCKNNGINFAGRYTNIQKSCGCMCEHIFIVDRSNGEIFTEGMLASAEGEGRFGFTYKKDSKMIIVDSGLFTDDNFTHYTCFYKTAPEIYMWKSKRFKKLQ
;
A
#
# COMPACT_ATOMS: atom_id res chain seq x y z
N MET A 1 -16.36 -6.59 -19.76
CA MET A 1 -15.56 -5.36 -19.72
C MET A 1 -16.44 -4.23 -19.20
N LEU A 2 -16.36 -3.92 -17.90
CA LEU A 2 -17.03 -2.74 -17.34
C LEU A 2 -16.09 -1.54 -17.50
N SER A 3 -16.45 -0.69 -18.47
CA SER A 3 -15.79 0.57 -18.78
C SER A 3 -16.14 1.61 -17.70
N CYS A 4 -15.14 2.09 -16.97
CA CYS A 4 -15.30 3.23 -16.06
C CYS A 4 -15.21 4.53 -16.88
N SER A 5 -16.35 5.01 -17.36
CA SER A 5 -16.47 6.25 -18.13
C SER A 5 -16.32 7.48 -17.22
N LYS A 6 -15.37 8.36 -17.53
CA LYS A 6 -15.25 9.70 -16.96
C LYS A 6 -16.46 10.55 -17.35
N LYS A 7 -17.23 11.02 -16.37
CA LYS A 7 -18.04 12.24 -16.50
C LYS A 7 -17.69 13.20 -15.37
N GLU A 8 -17.04 14.29 -15.77
CA GLU A 8 -16.85 15.48 -14.93
C GLU A 8 -18.20 16.18 -14.77
N HIS A 9 -18.66 16.36 -13.54
CA HIS A 9 -19.66 17.37 -13.20
C HIS A 9 -19.09 18.29 -12.12
N LYS A 10 -18.75 19.51 -12.52
CA LYS A 10 -18.49 20.63 -11.62
C LYS A 10 -19.79 20.99 -10.89
N ALA A 11 -19.86 20.70 -9.60
CA ALA A 11 -20.83 21.31 -8.70
C ALA A 11 -20.05 21.96 -7.54
N VAL A 12 -19.94 23.29 -7.57
CA VAL A 12 -19.39 24.06 -6.44
C VAL A 12 -20.52 24.23 -5.43
N VAL A 13 -20.58 23.34 -4.45
CA VAL A 13 -21.43 23.51 -3.26
C VAL A 13 -20.61 24.25 -2.21
N LYS A 14 -21.01 25.47 -1.86
CA LYS A 14 -20.46 26.20 -0.72
C LYS A 14 -20.98 25.53 0.56
N GLN A 15 -20.14 24.78 1.25
CA GLN A 15 -20.43 24.30 2.60
C GLN A 15 -19.96 25.32 3.63
N ASN A 16 -20.88 25.80 4.47
CA ASN A 16 -20.56 26.56 5.66
C ASN A 16 -20.35 25.58 6.81
N PHE A 17 -19.13 25.48 7.31
CA PHE A 17 -18.80 24.69 8.50
C PHE A 17 -18.88 25.58 9.74
N THR A 18 -19.72 25.22 10.72
CA THR A 18 -19.63 25.78 12.07
C THR A 18 -18.92 24.76 12.95
N VAL A 19 -17.62 24.95 13.15
CA VAL A 19 -16.81 24.14 14.06
C VAL A 19 -16.91 24.75 15.46
N SER A 20 -17.48 24.03 16.41
CA SER A 20 -17.40 24.38 17.83
C SER A 20 -16.36 23.47 18.51
N ASN A 21 -15.14 23.98 18.65
CA ASN A 21 -14.08 23.29 19.40
C ASN A 21 -14.22 23.61 20.89
N THR A 22 -14.48 22.61 21.72
CA THR A 22 -14.36 22.75 23.18
C THR A 22 -13.15 21.96 23.65
N THR A 23 -12.08 22.65 24.04
CA THR A 23 -10.90 22.06 24.66
C THR A 23 -10.98 22.29 26.17
N THR A 24 -11.07 21.23 26.97
CA THR A 24 -10.87 21.33 28.43
C THR A 24 -9.50 20.75 28.79
N THR A 25 -8.63 21.62 29.31
CA THR A 25 -7.32 21.23 29.85
C THR A 25 -7.45 21.08 31.37
N THR A 26 -7.04 19.94 31.92
CA THR A 26 -6.81 19.80 33.36
C THR A 26 -5.37 19.38 33.58
N THR A 27 -4.62 20.20 34.31
CA THR A 27 -3.23 19.94 34.69
C THR A 27 -3.20 19.30 36.06
N THR A 28 -2.50 18.18 36.22
CA THR A 28 -2.09 17.69 37.54
C THR A 28 -0.62 17.27 37.45
N LYS A 29 0.18 17.69 38.44
CA LYS A 29 1.59 17.32 38.56
C LYS A 29 1.70 15.79 38.67
N ASP A 30 2.68 15.26 37.95
CA ASP A 30 3.04 13.84 37.80
C ASP A 30 2.31 13.09 36.69
N SER A 31 2.83 13.31 35.47
CA SER A 31 3.03 12.35 34.38
C SER A 31 2.01 11.21 34.24
N ILE A 32 1.00 11.42 33.39
CA ILE A 32 0.56 10.60 32.23
C ILE A 32 -0.57 11.38 31.54
N THR A 33 -0.36 11.84 30.30
CA THR A 33 -1.40 12.53 29.53
C THR A 33 -2.44 11.50 29.05
N LYS A 34 -3.60 11.44 29.72
CA LYS A 34 -4.74 10.64 29.29
C LYS A 34 -5.60 11.47 28.33
N VAL A 35 -5.42 11.31 27.02
CA VAL A 35 -6.30 11.92 26.02
C VAL A 35 -7.55 11.07 25.88
N ILE A 36 -8.69 11.57 26.37
CA ILE A 36 -10.00 10.97 26.14
C ILE A 36 -10.58 11.65 24.89
N ILE A 37 -10.61 10.95 23.76
CA ILE A 37 -11.32 11.41 22.57
C ILE A 37 -12.80 11.05 22.78
N GLN A 38 -13.65 12.06 23.02
CA GLN A 38 -15.10 11.87 22.96
C GLN A 38 -15.52 11.65 21.50
N LYS A 39 -16.32 10.60 21.26
CA LYS A 39 -16.96 10.37 19.96
C LYS A 39 -18.16 11.31 19.85
N ASP A 40 -17.99 12.42 19.15
CA ASP A 40 -19.14 13.18 18.68
C ASP A 40 -19.81 12.41 17.54
N LYS A 41 -21.06 12.01 17.76
CA LYS A 41 -21.94 11.55 16.69
C LYS A 41 -22.34 12.79 15.88
N VAL A 42 -21.62 13.04 14.79
CA VAL A 42 -22.13 13.95 13.74
C VAL A 42 -23.36 13.28 13.14
N LYS A 43 -24.51 13.93 13.31
CA LYS A 43 -25.80 13.47 12.78
C LYS A 43 -26.02 14.19 11.45
N ASP A 44 -25.52 13.61 10.36
CA ASP A 44 -25.89 14.04 9.01
C ASP A 44 -27.31 13.56 8.73
N THR A 45 -28.28 14.48 8.80
CA THR A 45 -29.59 14.30 8.16
C THR A 45 -29.49 14.83 6.74
N LEU A 46 -29.14 13.93 5.82
CA LEU A 46 -29.42 14.08 4.39
C LEU A 46 -30.36 12.93 4.01
N ASP A 47 -31.65 13.25 3.90
CA ASP A 47 -32.68 12.30 3.49
C ASP A 47 -32.39 11.79 2.06
N GLY A 48 -32.25 10.47 1.91
CA GLY A 48 -32.41 9.81 0.62
C GLY A 48 -31.18 9.18 -0.06
N LEU A 49 -30.01 9.11 0.59
CA LEU A 49 -28.89 8.29 0.13
C LEU A 49 -28.62 7.16 1.13
N ALA A 50 -28.39 5.95 0.62
CA ALA A 50 -27.98 4.79 1.42
C ALA A 50 -26.86 5.17 2.40
N PRO A 51 -26.83 4.61 3.63
CA PRO A 51 -25.96 5.07 4.70
C PRO A 51 -24.52 5.19 4.18
N HIS A 52 -24.02 6.43 4.17
CA HIS A 52 -22.65 6.76 3.82
C HIS A 52 -21.76 5.87 4.69
N GLU A 53 -20.98 4.98 4.06
CA GLU A 53 -20.09 4.08 4.78
C GLU A 53 -19.26 4.92 5.75
N THR A 54 -19.36 4.62 7.04
CA THR A 54 -18.65 5.37 8.07
C THR A 54 -17.17 5.03 7.90
N THR A 55 -16.40 5.92 7.27
CA THR A 55 -14.94 5.76 7.14
C THR A 55 -14.36 5.60 8.54
N CYS A 56 -13.96 4.38 8.91
CA CYS A 56 -13.35 4.14 10.21
C CYS A 56 -11.83 4.30 10.07
N ILE A 57 -11.26 5.17 10.89
CA ILE A 57 -9.81 5.36 11.00
C ILE A 57 -9.34 4.46 12.14
N LYS A 58 -8.35 3.61 11.87
CA LYS A 58 -7.74 2.71 12.84
C LYS A 58 -6.28 3.06 13.05
N LYS A 59 -5.80 2.92 14.28
CA LYS A 59 -4.38 3.04 14.60
C LYS A 59 -3.65 1.77 14.16
N PHE A 60 -2.60 1.93 13.37
CA PHE A 60 -1.65 0.88 13.05
C PHE A 60 -0.51 0.91 14.07
N THR A 61 -0.24 -0.24 14.70
CA THR A 61 0.88 -0.37 15.64
C THR A 61 1.76 -1.52 15.17
N THR A 62 3.06 -1.26 15.07
CA THR A 62 4.04 -2.28 14.69
C THR A 62 5.38 -2.03 15.36
N SER A 63 6.09 -3.09 15.72
CA SER A 63 7.49 -3.03 16.14
C SER A 63 8.46 -3.17 14.96
N TYR A 64 7.97 -3.52 13.77
CA TYR A 64 8.80 -3.76 12.60
C TYR A 64 9.20 -2.45 11.93
N LYS A 65 10.50 -2.31 11.68
CA LYS A 65 11.08 -1.16 10.97
C LYS A 65 11.92 -1.68 9.81
N PHE A 66 11.93 -0.97 8.68
CA PHE A 66 12.78 -1.32 7.53
C PHE A 66 14.25 -1.55 7.89
N SER A 67 14.77 -0.80 8.89
CA SER A 67 16.14 -0.92 9.37
C SER A 67 16.48 -2.29 9.96
N ALA A 68 15.50 -3.02 10.51
CA ALA A 68 15.68 -4.37 11.04
C ALA A 68 15.83 -5.43 9.93
N PHE A 69 15.49 -5.08 8.68
CA PHE A 69 15.50 -6.00 7.53
C PHE A 69 16.52 -5.57 6.46
N LYS A 70 17.57 -4.86 6.88
CA LYS A 70 18.61 -4.37 5.96
C LYS A 70 19.34 -5.51 5.26
N VAL A 71 19.73 -5.25 4.02
CA VAL A 71 20.50 -6.17 3.19
C VAL A 71 21.60 -5.46 2.41
N LYS A 72 22.63 -6.22 2.03
CA LYS A 72 23.68 -5.74 1.16
C LYS A 72 23.12 -5.47 -0.24
N MET A 73 23.54 -4.35 -0.84
CA MET A 73 23.24 -4.04 -2.23
C MET A 73 24.07 -4.92 -3.17
N TYR A 74 23.42 -5.48 -4.19
CA TYR A 74 24.05 -6.15 -5.30
C TYR A 74 24.75 -5.11 -6.19
N THR A 75 25.97 -5.43 -6.62
CA THR A 75 26.85 -4.54 -7.39
C THR A 75 27.31 -5.16 -8.70
N GLY A 76 26.78 -6.33 -9.08
CA GLY A 76 27.09 -6.95 -10.36
C GLY A 76 26.26 -6.36 -11.50
N GLU A 77 26.46 -6.91 -12.69
CA GLU A 77 25.68 -6.54 -13.87
C GLU A 77 24.20 -6.89 -13.67
N LEU A 78 23.32 -5.98 -14.12
CA LEU A 78 21.88 -6.14 -14.00
C LEU A 78 21.35 -6.93 -15.20
N VAL A 79 20.87 -8.13 -14.94
CA VAL A 79 20.28 -9.00 -15.96
C VAL A 79 18.88 -8.51 -16.32
N ALA A 80 18.50 -8.69 -17.59
CA ALA A 80 17.15 -8.44 -18.10
C ALA A 80 16.15 -9.49 -17.53
N PRO A 81 14.85 -9.16 -17.44
CA PRO A 81 13.85 -10.15 -17.02
C PRO A 81 13.82 -11.37 -17.95
N ASN A 82 13.80 -12.57 -17.36
CA ASN A 82 13.64 -13.84 -18.06
C ASN A 82 12.19 -14.32 -17.94
N PHE A 83 11.51 -14.44 -19.07
CA PHE A 83 10.11 -14.84 -19.15
C PHE A 83 9.92 -16.36 -19.39
N GLU A 84 10.99 -17.14 -19.46
CA GLU A 84 10.88 -18.59 -19.59
C GLU A 84 10.09 -19.19 -18.41
N GLY A 85 9.03 -19.93 -18.72
CA GLY A 85 8.13 -20.52 -17.71
C GLY A 85 7.26 -19.51 -16.96
N ASN A 86 7.27 -18.23 -17.33
CA ASN A 86 6.42 -17.20 -16.72
C ASN A 86 5.03 -17.17 -17.39
N PRO A 87 3.92 -17.10 -16.62
CA PRO A 87 2.57 -17.10 -17.18
C PRO A 87 2.26 -15.90 -18.09
N TYR A 88 3.01 -14.80 -17.96
CA TYR A 88 2.84 -13.59 -18.76
C TYR A 88 3.71 -13.56 -20.03
N ALA A 89 4.49 -14.61 -20.32
CA ALA A 89 5.39 -14.64 -21.47
C ALA A 89 4.69 -14.46 -22.83
N GLY A 90 3.43 -14.88 -22.93
CA GLY A 90 2.61 -14.74 -24.14
C GLY A 90 1.91 -13.38 -24.28
N ASP A 91 2.00 -12.50 -23.28
CA ASP A 91 1.34 -11.21 -23.28
C ASP A 91 2.36 -10.08 -23.49
N LYS A 92 2.35 -9.50 -24.69
CA LYS A 92 3.27 -8.44 -25.09
C LYS A 92 3.19 -7.22 -24.17
N GLU A 93 2.00 -6.88 -23.67
CA GLU A 93 1.81 -5.72 -22.78
C GLU A 93 2.59 -5.92 -21.47
N TYR A 94 2.47 -7.10 -20.85
CA TYR A 94 3.20 -7.41 -19.62
C TYR A 94 4.70 -7.54 -19.86
N VAL A 95 5.12 -8.15 -20.97
CA VAL A 95 6.54 -8.29 -21.31
C VAL A 95 7.20 -6.91 -21.46
N ASP A 96 6.58 -6.01 -22.23
CA ASP A 96 7.09 -4.66 -22.43
C ASP A 96 7.11 -3.89 -21.11
N PHE A 97 6.00 -3.94 -20.36
CA PHE A 97 5.86 -3.25 -19.09
C PHE A 97 6.93 -3.65 -18.05
N ILE A 98 7.15 -4.96 -17.87
CA ILE A 98 8.15 -5.48 -16.92
C ILE A 98 9.57 -5.14 -17.41
N THR A 99 9.81 -5.24 -18.71
CA THR A 99 11.11 -4.92 -19.32
C THR A 99 11.46 -3.44 -19.15
N GLU A 100 10.52 -2.54 -19.46
CA GLU A 100 10.69 -1.10 -19.27
C GLU A 100 10.83 -0.73 -17.79
N GLY A 101 10.03 -1.34 -16.91
CA GLY A 101 10.15 -1.15 -15.47
C GLY A 101 11.54 -1.55 -14.95
N CYS A 102 12.12 -2.63 -15.47
CA CYS A 102 13.50 -3.03 -15.16
C CYS A 102 14.55 -2.03 -15.66
N LYS A 103 14.37 -1.47 -16.86
CA LYS A 103 15.29 -0.48 -17.43
C LYS A 103 15.26 0.83 -16.64
N ASN A 104 14.07 1.29 -16.25
CA ASN A 104 13.87 2.60 -15.65
C ASN A 104 14.17 2.64 -14.14
N ASN A 105 13.88 1.56 -13.42
CA ASN A 105 13.91 1.59 -11.95
C ASN A 105 15.22 1.07 -11.32
N GLY A 106 16.01 0.27 -12.05
CA GLY A 106 17.18 -0.41 -11.48
C GLY A 106 16.83 -1.23 -10.23
N ILE A 107 17.78 -1.41 -9.31
CA ILE A 107 17.51 -2.06 -8.02
C ILE A 107 16.79 -1.09 -7.09
N ASN A 108 15.54 -1.41 -6.75
CA ASN A 108 14.70 -0.60 -5.86
C ASN A 108 14.12 -1.40 -4.68
N PHE A 109 14.42 -2.71 -4.58
CA PHE A 109 13.90 -3.58 -3.52
C PHE A 109 14.90 -4.64 -3.07
N ALA A 110 14.94 -4.92 -1.76
CA ALA A 110 15.63 -6.06 -1.15
C ALA A 110 17.08 -6.30 -1.63
N GLY A 111 17.80 -5.23 -1.90
CA GLY A 111 19.23 -5.18 -2.24
C GLY A 111 19.57 -5.68 -3.63
N ARG A 112 18.70 -6.42 -4.30
CA ARG A 112 18.98 -7.14 -5.56
C ARG A 112 17.84 -7.10 -6.56
N TYR A 113 16.66 -6.68 -6.13
CA TYR A 113 15.44 -6.84 -6.89
C TYR A 113 14.94 -5.52 -7.45
N THR A 114 14.26 -5.60 -8.58
CA THR A 114 13.38 -4.55 -9.06
C THR A 114 11.95 -4.96 -8.77
N ASN A 115 11.28 -4.21 -7.91
CA ASN A 115 9.83 -4.27 -7.74
C ASN A 115 9.18 -3.27 -8.72
N ILE A 116 8.21 -3.76 -9.49
CA ILE A 116 7.45 -3.01 -10.51
C ILE A 116 5.98 -3.16 -10.16
N GLN A 117 5.26 -2.04 -10.08
CA GLN A 117 3.85 -1.99 -9.69
C GLN A 117 3.00 -1.62 -10.91
N LYS A 118 2.01 -2.46 -11.27
CA LYS A 118 1.04 -2.19 -12.34
C LYS A 118 -0.33 -1.98 -11.74
N SER A 119 -0.94 -0.81 -11.94
CA SER A 119 -2.35 -0.63 -11.56
C SER A 119 -3.27 -1.46 -12.46
N CYS A 120 -4.23 -2.15 -11.84
CA CYS A 120 -5.27 -2.92 -12.50
C CYS A 120 -6.57 -2.11 -12.70
N GLY A 121 -6.61 -0.86 -12.22
CA GLY A 121 -7.81 -0.05 -12.08
C GLY A 121 -8.43 -0.17 -10.67
N CYS A 122 -9.45 0.65 -10.38
CA CYS A 122 -10.20 0.59 -9.12
C CYS A 122 -9.34 0.58 -7.83
N MET A 123 -8.20 1.30 -7.84
CA MET A 123 -7.21 1.37 -6.75
C MET A 123 -6.49 0.04 -6.44
N CYS A 124 -6.59 -0.96 -7.30
CA CYS A 124 -5.87 -2.22 -7.21
C CYS A 124 -4.55 -2.16 -7.98
N GLU A 125 -3.51 -2.75 -7.40
CA GLU A 125 -2.18 -2.85 -7.98
C GLU A 125 -1.61 -4.27 -7.87
N HIS A 126 -0.90 -4.67 -8.92
CA HIS A 126 -0.13 -5.90 -9.00
C HIS A 126 1.36 -5.61 -8.89
N ILE A 127 2.12 -6.53 -8.28
CA ILE A 127 3.58 -6.43 -8.20
C ILE A 127 4.30 -7.52 -8.99
N PHE A 128 5.39 -7.11 -9.62
CA PHE A 128 6.37 -7.96 -10.29
C PHE A 128 7.73 -7.72 -9.64
N ILE A 129 8.34 -8.77 -9.13
CA ILE A 129 9.65 -8.72 -8.50
C ILE A 129 10.62 -9.45 -9.42
N VAL A 130 11.56 -8.71 -9.99
CA VAL A 130 12.59 -9.27 -10.87
C VAL A 130 13.91 -9.33 -10.11
N ASP A 131 14.50 -10.51 -10.03
CA ASP A 131 15.85 -10.69 -9.50
C ASP A 131 16.88 -10.19 -10.52
N ARG A 132 17.61 -9.12 -10.19
CA ARG A 132 18.52 -8.50 -11.15
C ARG A 132 19.86 -9.20 -11.29
N SER A 133 20.07 -10.31 -10.58
CA SER A 133 21.26 -11.16 -10.77
C SER A 133 21.06 -12.25 -11.83
N ASN A 134 19.82 -12.66 -12.11
CA ASN A 134 19.53 -13.77 -13.03
C ASN A 134 18.29 -13.59 -13.91
N GLY A 135 17.52 -12.52 -13.71
CA GLY A 135 16.29 -12.23 -14.46
C GLY A 135 15.04 -12.96 -13.99
N GLU A 136 15.10 -13.80 -12.95
CA GLU A 136 13.93 -14.57 -12.46
C GLU A 136 12.81 -13.62 -12.01
N ILE A 137 11.59 -13.85 -12.50
CA ILE A 137 10.41 -13.01 -12.25
C ILE A 137 9.48 -13.72 -11.24
N PHE A 138 9.17 -13.02 -10.16
CA PHE A 138 8.19 -13.45 -9.15
C PHE A 138 6.98 -12.52 -9.18
N THR A 139 5.78 -13.07 -8.96
CA THR A 139 4.51 -12.35 -9.04
C THR A 139 3.79 -12.37 -7.69
N GLU A 140 2.74 -11.55 -7.57
CA GLU A 140 1.97 -11.37 -6.34
C GLU A 140 1.32 -12.63 -5.77
N GLY A 141 1.14 -13.69 -6.56
CA GLY A 141 0.62 -14.99 -6.10
C GLY A 141 1.48 -15.64 -5.00
N MET A 142 2.61 -15.02 -4.64
CA MET A 142 3.49 -15.40 -3.55
C MET A 142 3.26 -14.62 -2.24
N LEU A 143 2.32 -13.68 -2.22
CA LEU A 143 1.79 -13.05 -1.00
C LEU A 143 0.69 -13.95 -0.42
N ALA A 144 0.82 -14.32 0.86
CA ALA A 144 -0.04 -15.32 1.50
C ALA A 144 -1.54 -14.95 1.56
N SER A 145 -1.89 -13.67 1.35
CA SER A 145 -3.27 -13.18 1.31
C SER A 145 -3.69 -12.69 -0.07
N ALA A 146 -2.95 -13.00 -1.15
CA ALA A 146 -3.31 -12.61 -2.53
C ALA A 146 -4.47 -13.41 -3.12
N GLU A 147 -5.30 -14.05 -2.30
CA GLU A 147 -6.56 -14.63 -2.76
C GLU A 147 -7.55 -13.50 -3.08
N GLY A 148 -7.53 -13.03 -4.32
CA GLY A 148 -8.74 -12.61 -5.02
C GLY A 148 -8.85 -11.15 -5.44
N GLU A 149 -8.30 -10.18 -4.70
CA GLU A 149 -8.52 -8.76 -4.99
C GLU A 149 -7.20 -7.99 -4.81
N GLY A 150 -6.81 -7.20 -5.81
CA GLY A 150 -5.49 -6.56 -5.80
C GLY A 150 -5.34 -5.51 -4.70
N ARG A 151 -4.12 -4.95 -4.59
CA ARG A 151 -3.70 -4.23 -3.38
C ARG A 151 -3.76 -2.72 -3.53
N PHE A 152 -3.99 -2.04 -2.42
CA PHE A 152 -4.02 -0.58 -2.32
C PHE A 152 -2.62 -0.03 -2.08
N GLY A 153 -1.68 -0.30 -2.98
CA GLY A 153 -0.33 0.27 -2.91
C GLY A 153 0.68 -0.49 -2.05
N PHE A 154 1.96 -0.27 -2.36
CA PHE A 154 3.09 -0.92 -1.70
C PHE A 154 4.17 0.07 -1.28
N THR A 155 4.65 -0.06 -0.04
CA THR A 155 5.81 0.68 0.46
C THR A 155 6.98 -0.26 0.73
N TYR A 156 8.13 0.05 0.15
CA TYR A 156 9.37 -0.72 0.30
C TYR A 156 10.62 0.16 0.20
N LYS A 157 11.78 -0.43 0.50
CA LYS A 157 13.09 0.24 0.36
C LYS A 157 14.07 -0.62 -0.41
N LYS A 158 14.97 0.05 -1.15
CA LYS A 158 16.02 -0.61 -1.94
C LYS A 158 16.93 -1.51 -1.13
N ASP A 159 17.21 -1.16 0.12
CA ASP A 159 18.14 -1.85 1.01
C ASP A 159 17.43 -2.70 2.06
N SER A 160 16.13 -2.99 1.90
CA SER A 160 15.34 -3.74 2.89
C SER A 160 14.54 -4.87 2.26
N LYS A 161 14.50 -6.02 2.93
CA LYS A 161 13.63 -7.15 2.57
C LYS A 161 12.18 -6.98 3.03
N MET A 162 11.88 -5.92 3.78
CA MET A 162 10.52 -5.64 4.26
C MET A 162 9.72 -4.91 3.20
N ILE A 163 8.43 -5.24 3.10
CA ILE A 163 7.43 -4.53 2.31
C ILE A 163 6.18 -4.34 3.17
N ILE A 164 5.53 -3.19 3.03
CA ILE A 164 4.21 -2.90 3.59
C ILE A 164 3.23 -2.96 2.42
N VAL A 165 2.23 -3.83 2.55
CA VAL A 165 1.16 -4.05 1.56
C VAL A 165 -0.07 -3.27 2.02
N ASP A 166 -0.85 -2.78 1.06
CA ASP A 166 -2.00 -1.89 1.27
C ASP A 166 -1.59 -0.57 1.95
N SER A 167 -0.41 -0.06 1.58
CA SER A 167 0.14 1.15 2.19
C SER A 167 -0.58 2.44 1.75
N GLY A 168 -1.33 2.40 0.66
CA GLY A 168 -2.22 3.48 0.24
C GLY A 168 -3.43 3.66 1.15
N LEU A 169 -3.69 2.74 2.08
CA LEU A 169 -4.72 2.92 3.12
C LEU A 169 -4.27 3.87 4.25
N PHE A 170 -2.97 4.15 4.38
CA PHE A 170 -2.49 5.04 5.42
C PHE A 170 -2.91 6.49 5.17
N THR A 171 -3.32 7.16 6.24
CA THR A 171 -3.72 8.57 6.23
C THR A 171 -2.57 9.52 6.57
N ASP A 172 -1.39 8.97 6.84
CA ASP A 172 -0.19 9.70 7.22
C ASP A 172 1.10 8.98 6.77
N ASP A 173 2.15 9.75 6.53
CA ASP A 173 3.45 9.25 6.05
C ASP A 173 4.22 8.44 7.11
N ASN A 174 3.78 8.48 8.37
CA ASN A 174 4.42 7.76 9.47
C ASN A 174 3.84 6.35 9.69
N PHE A 175 2.88 5.95 8.85
CA PHE A 175 2.20 4.66 8.95
C PHE A 175 1.51 4.44 10.30
N THR A 176 0.89 5.48 10.87
CA THR A 176 0.30 5.43 12.22
C THR A 176 -1.21 5.22 12.20
N HIS A 177 -1.92 5.70 11.19
CA HIS A 177 -3.36 5.57 11.05
C HIS A 177 -3.74 5.17 9.62
N TYR A 178 -4.77 4.34 9.47
CA TYR A 178 -5.24 3.88 8.17
C TYR A 178 -6.77 3.86 8.10
N THR A 179 -7.31 4.00 6.90
CA THR A 179 -8.74 3.84 6.62
C THR A 179 -9.08 2.36 6.49
N CYS A 180 -10.14 1.92 7.16
CA CYS A 180 -10.57 0.53 7.14
C CYS A 180 -11.49 0.22 5.95
N PHE A 181 -11.01 0.45 4.72
CA PHE A 181 -11.80 0.19 3.51
C PHE A 181 -12.04 -1.32 3.32
N TYR A 182 -13.28 -1.74 3.07
CA TYR A 182 -13.68 -3.15 2.85
C TYR A 182 -13.10 -4.21 3.80
N LYS A 183 -12.89 -3.85 5.08
CA LYS A 183 -12.24 -4.72 6.10
C LYS A 183 -10.77 -5.07 5.81
N THR A 184 -10.13 -4.41 4.86
CA THR A 184 -8.70 -4.52 4.59
C THR A 184 -7.91 -3.76 5.65
N ALA A 185 -6.72 -4.26 5.97
CA ALA A 185 -5.76 -3.61 6.85
C ALA A 185 -4.36 -3.72 6.24
N PRO A 186 -3.49 -2.72 6.43
CA PRO A 186 -2.10 -2.83 6.01
C PRO A 186 -1.43 -4.05 6.61
N GLU A 187 -0.65 -4.74 5.79
CA GLU A 187 0.07 -5.96 6.14
C GLU A 187 1.57 -5.76 5.97
N ILE A 188 2.37 -6.48 6.74
CA ILE A 188 3.82 -6.43 6.65
C ILE A 188 4.35 -7.80 6.25
N TYR A 189 5.19 -7.81 5.22
CA TYR A 189 5.86 -9.01 4.76
C TYR A 189 7.38 -8.86 4.72
N MET A 190 8.07 -9.99 4.87
CA MET A 190 9.49 -10.13 4.62
C MET A 190 9.73 -11.01 3.39
N TRP A 191 10.48 -10.48 2.44
CA TRP A 191 10.94 -11.20 1.25
C TRP A 191 12.01 -12.24 1.58
N LYS A 192 11.74 -13.50 1.21
CA LYS A 192 12.66 -14.64 1.33
C LYS A 192 13.08 -15.17 -0.04
N SER A 193 13.46 -14.25 -0.94
CA SER A 193 14.00 -14.51 -2.28
C SER A 193 13.09 -15.16 -3.30
N LYS A 194 12.15 -16.01 -2.87
CA LYS A 194 11.16 -16.67 -3.72
C LYS A 194 9.76 -16.63 -3.13
N ARG A 195 9.56 -16.02 -1.97
CA ARG A 195 8.24 -15.93 -1.33
C ARG A 195 8.23 -14.86 -0.26
N PHE A 196 7.05 -14.37 0.04
CA PHE A 196 6.85 -13.52 1.19
C PHE A 196 6.51 -14.34 2.44
N LYS A 197 7.08 -13.94 3.58
CA LYS A 197 6.66 -14.40 4.91
C LYS A 197 5.89 -13.25 5.57
N LYS A 198 4.62 -13.48 5.91
CA LYS A 198 3.83 -12.52 6.69
C LYS A 198 4.47 -12.29 8.07
N LEU A 199 4.56 -11.04 8.47
CA LEU A 199 5.02 -10.59 9.78
C LEU A 199 3.87 -10.00 10.60
N GLN A 200 2.97 -9.26 9.94
CA GLN A 200 1.79 -8.62 10.52
C GLN A 200 0.66 -8.58 9.50
#